data_AF-A0A8S1QJV2-F1
#
_entry.id   AF-A0A8S1QJV2-F1
#
_cell.length_a   1.000
_cell.length_b   1.000
_cell.length_c   1.000
_cell.angle_alpha   90.00
_cell.angle_beta   90.00
_cell.angle_gamma   90.00
#
_symmetry.space_group_name_H-M   'P 1'
#
loop_
_entity.id
_entity.type
_entity.pdbx_description
1 polymer ?
#
loop_
_entity_poly.entity_id
_entity_poly.type
_entity_poly.pdbx_seq_one_letter_code
_entity_poly.pdbx_strand_id
1 'polypeptide(L)'
;MPIKLKIQGQSISVDERFANVSNFLKEAWQPDLDEELILSETQVTLRAFEALKSYYEFNSFEPQIIDAISNDPNTCFLNEFNRELIMKYNVFEGNELQELIQAAIYLQTVAFKKLCLARIAIEFYINKQEPNKSFNELKNRFNLKNTALTLGDVERFKQVYPTIVNKYN
;
A
#
# COMPACT_ATOMS: atom_id res chain seq x y z
N MET A 1 27.98 4.36 5.19
CA MET A 1 28.31 3.25 4.26
C MET A 1 27.02 2.73 3.64
N PRO A 2 27.01 2.23 2.39
CA PRO A 2 25.79 1.64 1.84
C PRO A 2 25.36 0.40 2.65
N ILE A 3 24.05 0.20 2.78
CA ILE A 3 23.47 -1.02 3.37
C ILE A 3 23.52 -2.11 2.30
N LYS A 4 24.16 -3.24 2.61
CA LYS A 4 24.19 -4.42 1.72
C LYS A 4 23.06 -5.37 2.11
N LEU A 5 22.22 -5.71 1.15
CA LEU A 5 21.05 -6.57 1.31
C LEU A 5 21.16 -7.79 0.39
N LYS A 6 20.76 -8.96 0.88
CA LYS A 6 20.55 -10.15 0.07
C LYS A 6 19.06 -10.44 -0.06
N ILE A 7 18.54 -10.43 -1.28
CA ILE A 7 17.12 -10.67 -1.58
C ILE A 7 17.04 -11.70 -2.69
N GLN A 8 16.38 -12.83 -2.44
CA GLN A 8 16.24 -13.91 -3.44
C GLN A 8 17.58 -14.33 -4.06
N GLY A 9 18.60 -14.46 -3.19
CA GLY A 9 19.97 -14.79 -3.59
C GLY A 9 20.78 -13.65 -4.24
N GLN A 10 20.18 -12.49 -4.50
CA GLN A 10 20.84 -11.35 -5.15
C GLN A 10 21.31 -10.30 -4.15
N SER A 11 22.55 -9.84 -4.32
CA SER A 11 23.15 -8.76 -3.54
C SER A 11 22.77 -7.40 -4.10
N ILE A 12 22.27 -6.52 -3.24
CA ILE A 12 21.84 -5.15 -3.56
C ILE A 12 22.47 -4.21 -2.55
N SER A 13 23.07 -3.12 -3.04
CA SER A 13 23.52 -2.03 -2.19
C SER A 13 22.53 -0.88 -2.23
N VAL A 14 22.13 -0.37 -1.07
CA VAL A 14 21.24 0.79 -0.95
C VAL A 14 21.85 1.86 -0.06
N ASP A 15 21.35 3.09 -0.21
CA ASP A 15 21.77 4.24 0.59
C ASP A 15 21.46 4.02 2.09
N GLU A 16 22.36 4.44 2.98
CA GLU A 16 22.17 4.35 4.44
C GLU A 16 20.92 5.05 4.94
N ARG A 17 20.46 6.08 4.22
CA ARG A 17 19.22 6.80 4.54
C ARG A 17 17.98 5.90 4.48
N PHE A 18 18.04 4.69 3.91
CA PHE A 18 16.98 3.70 4.06
C PHE A 18 16.69 3.34 5.53
N ALA A 19 17.70 3.39 6.41
CA ALA A 19 17.51 3.18 7.84
C ALA A 19 16.66 4.27 8.50
N ASN A 20 16.50 5.45 7.88
CA ASN A 20 15.63 6.51 8.39
C ASN A 20 14.14 6.23 8.16
N VAL A 21 13.82 5.38 7.18
CA VAL A 21 12.44 5.12 6.73
C VAL A 21 11.98 3.69 6.98
N SER A 22 12.90 2.79 7.33
CA SER A 22 12.64 1.39 7.70
C SER A 22 13.10 1.15 9.13
N ASN A 23 12.15 0.93 10.04
CA ASN A 23 12.50 0.56 11.43
C ASN A 23 13.27 -0.77 11.48
N PHE A 24 12.93 -1.72 10.61
CA PHE A 24 13.67 -2.98 10.50
C PHE A 24 15.15 -2.73 10.19
N LEU A 25 15.45 -1.96 9.13
CA LEU A 25 16.84 -1.68 8.76
C LEU A 25 17.55 -0.84 9.81
N LYS A 26 16.86 0.09 10.48
CA LYS A 26 17.41 0.87 11.58
C LYS A 26 17.92 -0.02 12.73
N GLU A 27 17.24 -1.12 13.00
CA GLU A 27 17.58 -2.06 14.06
C GLU A 27 18.58 -3.13 13.61
N ALA A 28 18.45 -3.61 12.38
CA ALA A 28 19.25 -4.72 11.86
C ALA A 28 20.61 -4.29 11.30
N TRP A 29 20.71 -3.10 10.72
CA TRP A 29 21.94 -2.63 10.08
C TRP A 29 22.88 -1.97 11.10
N GLN A 30 24.14 -2.36 11.07
CA GLN A 30 25.21 -1.77 11.88
C GLN A 30 26.22 -1.10 10.94
N PRO A 31 26.41 0.24 11.01
CA PRO A 31 27.25 0.97 10.05
C PRO A 31 28.72 0.55 9.98
N ASP A 32 29.23 -0.03 11.07
CA ASP A 32 30.63 -0.43 11.21
C ASP A 32 30.87 -1.90 10.80
N LEU A 33 29.82 -2.63 10.43
CA LEU A 33 29.90 -4.01 9.94
C LEU A 33 29.67 -4.03 8.43
N ASP A 34 30.62 -4.61 7.69
CA ASP A 34 30.49 -4.83 6.25
C ASP A 34 29.72 -6.12 5.92
N GLU A 35 28.66 -6.39 6.70
CA GLU A 35 27.84 -7.59 6.59
C GLU A 35 26.64 -7.37 5.67
N GLU A 36 26.28 -8.43 4.94
CA GLU A 36 25.10 -8.44 4.08
C GLU A 36 23.88 -8.91 4.87
N LEU A 37 22.86 -8.06 4.97
CA LEU A 37 21.60 -8.39 5.63
C LEU A 37 20.73 -9.25 4.72
N ILE A 38 20.47 -10.48 5.14
CA ILE A 38 19.64 -11.42 4.38
C ILE A 38 18.17 -11.15 4.69
N LEU A 39 17.40 -10.77 3.67
CA LEU A 39 15.96 -10.60 3.78
C LEU A 39 15.23 -11.89 3.44
N SER A 40 14.16 -12.19 4.18
CA SER A 40 13.36 -13.39 3.95
C SER A 40 12.63 -13.33 2.60
N GLU A 41 12.88 -14.32 1.75
CA GLU A 41 12.28 -14.42 0.40
C GLU A 41 10.75 -14.62 0.45
N THR A 42 10.21 -15.11 1.56
CA THR A 42 8.76 -15.26 1.77
C THR A 42 8.08 -13.95 2.15
N GLN A 43 8.85 -12.91 2.47
CA GLN A 43 8.36 -11.61 2.93
C GLN A 43 8.71 -10.48 1.95
N VAL A 44 9.86 -10.58 1.28
CA VAL A 44 10.37 -9.54 0.38
C VAL A 44 10.82 -10.18 -0.93
N THR A 45 10.03 -9.99 -1.98
CA THR A 45 10.47 -10.30 -3.35
C THR A 45 11.36 -9.17 -3.87
N LEU A 46 12.27 -9.48 -4.81
CA LEU A 46 13.15 -8.48 -5.42
C LEU A 46 12.34 -7.33 -6.04
N ARG A 47 11.30 -7.68 -6.80
CA ARG A 47 10.42 -6.71 -7.47
C ARG A 47 9.70 -5.79 -6.47
N ALA A 48 9.22 -6.33 -5.34
CA ALA A 48 8.59 -5.53 -4.30
C ALA A 48 9.59 -4.57 -3.65
N PHE A 49 10.81 -5.05 -3.41
CA PHE A 49 11.89 -4.22 -2.88
C PHE A 49 12.29 -3.11 -3.85
N GLU A 50 12.42 -3.39 -5.14
CA GLU A 50 12.77 -2.38 -6.15
C GLU A 50 11.74 -1.24 -6.23
N ALA A 51 10.45 -1.56 -6.12
CA ALA A 51 9.39 -0.55 -6.09
C ALA A 51 9.44 0.30 -4.81
N LEU A 52 9.63 -0.33 -3.65
CA LEU A 52 9.85 0.36 -2.38
C LEU A 52 11.09 1.25 -2.45
N LYS A 53 12.16 0.75 -3.06
CA LYS A 53 13.42 1.47 -3.24
C LYS A 53 13.23 2.71 -4.10
N SER A 54 12.60 2.53 -5.26
CA SER A 54 12.26 3.59 -6.22
C SER A 54 11.42 4.69 -5.58
N TYR A 55 10.43 4.32 -4.75
CA TYR A 55 9.64 5.27 -3.97
C TYR A 55 10.51 6.12 -3.03
N TYR A 56 11.35 5.50 -2.20
CA TYR A 56 12.10 6.25 -1.20
C TYR A 56 13.25 7.08 -1.80
N GLU A 57 13.88 6.59 -2.88
CA GLU A 57 14.89 7.34 -3.61
C GLU A 57 14.31 8.61 -4.23
N PHE A 58 13.14 8.52 -4.86
CA PHE A 58 12.48 9.69 -5.44
C PHE A 58 12.08 10.72 -4.38
N ASN A 59 11.55 10.25 -3.25
CA ASN A 59 11.10 11.12 -2.15
C ASN A 59 12.23 11.45 -1.14
N SER A 60 13.50 11.30 -1.55
CA SER A 60 14.69 11.68 -0.78
C SER A 60 14.75 11.12 0.65
N PHE A 61 14.17 9.94 0.87
CA PHE A 61 14.11 9.27 2.18
C PHE A 61 13.40 10.07 3.28
N GLU A 62 12.55 11.02 2.91
CA GLU A 62 11.79 11.80 3.88
C GLU A 62 10.52 11.03 4.29
N PRO A 63 10.15 11.01 5.59
CA PRO A 63 8.90 10.42 6.04
C PRO A 63 7.70 11.18 5.44
N GLN A 64 6.96 10.52 4.55
CA GLN A 64 5.80 11.12 3.92
C GLN A 64 4.50 10.77 4.64
N ILE A 65 3.60 11.75 4.77
CA ILE A 65 2.26 11.55 5.32
C ILE A 65 1.28 11.33 4.16
N ILE A 66 0.97 10.06 3.91
CA ILE A 66 -0.08 9.69 2.96
C ILE A 66 -1.42 9.58 3.70
N ASP A 67 -2.42 10.31 3.22
CA ASP A 67 -3.79 10.15 3.64
C ASP A 67 -4.53 9.25 2.64
N ALA A 68 -4.69 7.98 3.01
CA ALA A 68 -5.36 6.99 2.17
C ALA A 68 -6.89 7.09 2.24
N ILE A 69 -7.45 8.01 3.03
CA ILE A 69 -8.90 8.17 3.24
C ILE A 69 -9.31 9.60 2.86
N SER A 70 -8.96 10.03 1.65
CA SER A 70 -9.43 11.31 1.12
C SER A 70 -10.75 11.20 0.37
N ASN A 71 -11.52 12.29 0.36
CA ASN A 71 -12.70 12.47 -0.50
C ASN A 71 -12.34 12.68 -1.98
N ASP A 72 -11.07 12.93 -2.31
CA ASP A 72 -10.60 13.08 -3.69
C ASP A 72 -9.48 12.05 -3.99
N PRO A 73 -9.68 11.12 -4.94
CA PRO A 73 -8.71 10.08 -5.27
C PRO A 73 -7.37 10.63 -5.79
N ASN A 74 -7.34 11.85 -6.34
CA ASN A 74 -6.09 12.47 -6.79
C ASN A 74 -5.23 12.94 -5.62
N THR A 75 -5.85 13.25 -4.48
CA THR A 75 -5.15 13.69 -3.26
C THR A 75 -4.68 12.53 -2.38
N CYS A 76 -5.06 11.28 -2.72
CA CYS A 76 -4.59 10.08 -2.03
C CYS A 76 -3.08 9.82 -2.27
N PHE A 77 -2.47 10.50 -3.25
CA PHE A 77 -1.06 10.39 -3.58
C PHE A 77 -0.33 11.70 -3.33
N LEU A 78 0.94 11.60 -2.94
CA LEU A 78 1.78 12.77 -2.62
C LEU A 78 2.18 13.56 -3.86
N ASN A 79 2.43 12.86 -4.96
CA ASN A 79 2.88 13.41 -6.25
C ASN A 79 2.58 12.42 -7.38
N GLU A 80 2.73 12.89 -8.63
CA GLU A 80 2.42 12.08 -9.82
C GLU A 80 3.33 10.86 -9.96
N PHE A 81 4.62 10.97 -9.61
CA PHE A 81 5.54 9.83 -9.65
C PHE A 81 5.04 8.68 -8.76
N ASN A 82 4.67 8.98 -7.52
CA ASN A 82 4.16 7.99 -6.58
C ASN A 82 2.84 7.37 -7.06
N ARG A 83 1.99 8.17 -7.70
CA ARG A 83 0.76 7.71 -8.35
C ARG A 83 1.07 6.74 -9.49
N GLU A 84 1.89 7.14 -10.45
CA GLU A 84 2.29 6.29 -11.58
C GLU A 84 2.96 5.00 -11.13
N LEU A 85 3.86 5.10 -10.13
CA LEU A 85 4.57 3.97 -9.56
C LEU A 85 3.62 2.90 -9.04
N ILE A 86 2.56 3.29 -8.30
CA ILE A 86 1.67 2.33 -7.64
C ILE A 86 0.46 1.93 -8.51
N MET A 87 0.01 2.80 -9.42
CA MET A 87 -1.17 2.56 -10.26
C MET A 87 -0.96 1.43 -11.28
N LYS A 88 0.28 1.09 -11.62
CA LYS A 88 0.60 -0.05 -12.49
C LYS A 88 0.28 -1.43 -11.87
N TYR A 89 0.09 -1.49 -10.54
CA TYR A 89 -0.25 -2.74 -9.85
C TYR A 89 -1.77 -2.91 -9.80
N ASN A 90 -2.24 -4.05 -10.29
CA ASN A 90 -3.66 -4.40 -10.24
C ASN A 90 -4.05 -4.81 -8.82
N VAL A 91 -5.22 -4.37 -8.36
CA VAL A 91 -5.78 -4.72 -7.03
C VAL A 91 -6.49 -6.08 -7.06
N PHE A 92 -7.01 -6.48 -8.23
CA PHE A 92 -7.88 -7.64 -8.41
C PHE A 92 -7.20 -8.85 -9.06
N GLU A 93 -6.02 -8.64 -9.65
CA GLU A 93 -5.31 -9.66 -10.40
C GLU A 93 -3.87 -9.76 -9.91
N GLY A 94 -3.37 -10.99 -9.85
CA GLY A 94 -2.02 -11.28 -9.39
C GLY A 94 -1.84 -11.07 -7.88
N ASN A 95 -0.58 -11.20 -7.43
CA ASN A 95 -0.20 -11.05 -6.03
C ASN A 95 0.70 -9.83 -5.81
N GLU A 96 0.96 -9.03 -6.83
CA GLU A 96 2.06 -8.06 -6.80
C GLU A 96 1.80 -6.93 -5.79
N LEU A 97 0.56 -6.45 -5.68
CA LEU A 97 0.21 -5.46 -4.65
C LEU A 97 0.28 -6.07 -3.24
N GLN A 98 -0.07 -7.34 -3.09
CA GLN A 98 0.05 -8.05 -1.82
C GLN A 98 1.51 -8.20 -1.42
N GLU A 99 2.40 -8.56 -2.35
CA GLU A 99 3.85 -8.64 -2.14
C GLU A 99 4.43 -7.28 -1.71
N LEU A 100 3.98 -6.19 -2.33
CA LEU A 100 4.38 -4.83 -1.92
C LEU A 100 3.96 -4.52 -0.49
N ILE A 101 2.73 -4.86 -0.11
CA ILE A 101 2.22 -4.65 1.26
C ILE A 101 2.98 -5.51 2.27
N GLN A 102 3.25 -6.78 1.94
CA GLN A 102 4.01 -7.69 2.79
C GLN A 102 5.45 -7.18 2.99
N ALA A 103 6.13 -6.77 1.92
CA ALA A 103 7.45 -6.17 2.01
C ALA A 103 7.43 -4.88 2.86
N ALA A 104 6.40 -4.05 2.70
CA ALA A 104 6.24 -2.83 3.49
C ALA A 104 6.04 -3.10 4.99
N ILE A 105 5.28 -4.15 5.32
CA ILE A 105 5.05 -4.59 6.70
C ILE A 105 6.34 -5.16 7.29
N TYR A 106 7.01 -6.06 6.57
CA TYR A 106 8.24 -6.72 7.02
C TYR A 106 9.36 -5.70 7.27
N LEU A 107 9.59 -4.79 6.31
CA LEU A 107 10.57 -3.71 6.45
C LEU A 107 10.08 -2.54 7.32
N GLN A 108 8.84 -2.62 7.82
CA GLN A 108 8.23 -1.59 8.68
C GLN A 108 8.27 -0.18 8.08
N THR A 109 7.95 -0.06 6.80
CA THR A 109 7.97 1.20 6.03
C THR A 109 6.56 1.80 5.96
N VAL A 110 6.21 2.63 6.96
CA VAL A 110 4.84 3.12 7.16
C VAL A 110 4.31 3.90 5.95
N ALA A 111 5.11 4.80 5.38
CA ALA A 111 4.70 5.63 4.25
C ALA A 111 4.44 4.76 3.01
N PHE A 112 5.33 3.83 2.68
CA PHE A 112 5.14 2.94 1.54
C PHE A 112 3.95 1.99 1.72
N LYS A 113 3.72 1.48 2.93
CA LYS A 113 2.50 0.72 3.25
C LYS A 113 1.24 1.54 2.96
N LYS A 114 1.22 2.81 3.38
CA LYS A 114 0.09 3.72 3.11
C LYS A 114 -0.10 4.01 1.62
N LEU A 115 0.99 4.10 0.84
CA LEU A 115 0.91 4.24 -0.62
C LEU A 115 0.19 3.03 -1.25
N CYS A 116 0.55 1.83 -0.82
CA CYS A 116 -0.11 0.60 -1.28
C CYS A 116 -1.59 0.58 -0.88
N LEU A 117 -1.94 1.04 0.33
CA LEU A 117 -3.34 1.15 0.76
C LEU A 117 -4.11 2.24 0.00
N ALA A 118 -3.48 3.36 -0.35
CA ALA A 118 -4.09 4.39 -1.19
C ALA A 118 -4.45 3.84 -2.57
N ARG A 119 -3.60 2.97 -3.14
CA ARG A 119 -3.91 2.25 -4.38
C ARG A 119 -5.17 1.39 -4.25
N ILE A 120 -5.34 0.67 -3.14
CA ILE A 120 -6.57 -0.09 -2.87
C ILE A 120 -7.76 0.86 -2.71
N ALA A 121 -7.62 1.90 -1.90
CA ALA A 121 -8.70 2.83 -1.56
C ALA A 121 -9.31 3.51 -2.80
N ILE A 122 -8.49 3.83 -3.80
CA ILE A 122 -8.95 4.41 -5.06
C ILE A 122 -9.93 3.51 -5.82
N GLU A 123 -9.79 2.19 -5.72
CA GLU A 123 -10.76 1.28 -6.35
C GLU A 123 -12.16 1.42 -5.76
N PHE A 124 -12.26 1.82 -4.49
CA PHE A 124 -13.52 1.98 -3.78
C PHE A 124 -14.05 3.42 -3.80
N TYR A 125 -13.43 4.30 -4.59
CA TYR A 125 -13.92 5.66 -4.71
C TYR A 125 -15.30 5.70 -5.37
N ILE A 126 -16.25 6.39 -4.72
CA ILE A 126 -17.62 6.57 -5.21
C ILE A 126 -17.80 8.03 -5.63
N ASN A 127 -18.06 8.27 -6.92
CA ASN A 127 -18.38 9.60 -7.40
C ASN A 127 -19.74 10.04 -6.83
N LYS A 128 -19.73 11.12 -6.03
CA LYS A 128 -20.94 11.67 -5.39
C LYS A 128 -21.97 12.20 -6.38
N GLN A 129 -21.55 12.60 -7.59
CA GLN A 129 -22.46 13.07 -8.65
C GLN A 129 -23.10 11.90 -9.41
N GLU A 130 -22.42 10.75 -9.50
CA GLU A 130 -22.88 9.55 -10.19
C GLU A 130 -22.70 8.29 -9.32
N PRO A 131 -23.34 8.20 -8.14
CA PRO A 131 -23.04 7.15 -7.16
C PRO A 131 -23.43 5.75 -7.68
N ASN A 132 -24.60 5.63 -8.31
CA ASN A 132 -25.09 4.35 -8.84
C ASN A 132 -24.17 3.75 -9.90
N LYS A 133 -23.60 4.60 -10.76
CA LYS A 133 -22.65 4.18 -11.80
C LYS A 133 -21.36 3.66 -11.16
N SER A 134 -20.80 4.42 -10.22
CA SER A 134 -19.60 4.02 -9.47
C SER A 134 -19.79 2.67 -8.75
N PHE A 135 -20.95 2.46 -8.12
CA PHE A 135 -21.27 1.19 -7.48
C PHE A 135 -21.40 0.03 -8.48
N ASN A 136 -22.01 0.24 -9.64
CA ASN A 136 -22.11 -0.80 -10.67
C ASN A 136 -20.75 -1.16 -11.25
N GLU A 137 -19.90 -0.16 -11.50
CA GLU A 137 -18.50 -0.39 -11.92
C GLU A 137 -17.73 -1.19 -10.87
N LEU A 138 -17.85 -0.84 -9.59
CA LEU A 138 -17.23 -1.58 -8.49
C LEU A 138 -17.72 -3.03 -8.43
N LYS A 139 -19.04 -3.25 -8.50
CA LYS A 139 -19.63 -4.61 -8.51
C LYS A 139 -19.08 -5.45 -9.66
N ASN A 140 -18.94 -4.86 -10.85
CA ASN A 140 -18.39 -5.53 -12.02
C ASN A 140 -16.91 -5.90 -11.82
N ARG A 141 -16.09 -5.00 -11.26
CA ARG A 141 -14.66 -5.27 -10.96
C ARG A 141 -14.49 -6.42 -9.97
N PHE A 142 -15.36 -6.51 -8.95
CA PHE A 142 -15.37 -7.60 -7.98
C PHE A 142 -16.13 -8.86 -8.45
N ASN A 143 -16.63 -8.88 -9.69
CA ASN A 143 -17.46 -9.97 -10.24
C ASN A 143 -18.62 -10.38 -9.31
N LEU A 144 -19.21 -9.41 -8.61
CA LEU A 144 -20.27 -9.67 -7.64
C LEU A 144 -21.61 -9.81 -8.35
N LYS A 145 -22.04 -11.04 -8.60
CA LYS A 145 -23.39 -11.35 -9.11
C LYS A 145 -24.38 -11.49 -7.95
N ASN A 146 -25.60 -10.98 -8.13
CA ASN A 146 -26.70 -10.98 -7.13
C ASN A 146 -26.40 -10.26 -5.80
N THR A 147 -25.94 -9.01 -5.87
CA THR A 147 -25.72 -8.13 -4.69
C THR A 147 -26.94 -7.26 -4.35
N ALA A 148 -28.13 -7.87 -4.33
CA ALA A 148 -29.29 -7.20 -3.77
C ALA A 148 -29.15 -7.24 -2.24
N LEU A 149 -28.96 -6.08 -1.62
CA LEU A 149 -29.00 -5.96 -0.16
C LEU A 149 -30.43 -6.29 0.29
N THR A 150 -30.59 -7.31 1.12
CA THR A 150 -31.89 -7.58 1.74
C THR A 150 -32.15 -6.59 2.88
N LEU A 151 -33.41 -6.43 3.29
CA LEU A 151 -33.74 -5.66 4.50
C LEU A 151 -32.99 -6.19 5.73
N GLY A 152 -32.82 -7.52 5.83
CA GLY A 152 -32.04 -8.14 6.90
C GLY A 152 -30.55 -7.78 6.87
N ASP A 153 -29.95 -7.64 5.68
CA ASP A 153 -28.56 -7.20 5.54
C ASP A 153 -28.39 -5.74 5.99
N VAL A 154 -29.36 -4.88 5.65
CA VAL A 154 -29.37 -3.48 6.08
C VAL A 154 -29.53 -3.36 7.58
N GLU A 155 -30.44 -4.12 8.20
CA GLU A 155 -30.60 -4.12 9.66
C GLU A 155 -29.37 -4.67 10.38
N ARG A 156 -28.77 -5.75 9.87
CA ARG A 156 -27.52 -6.28 10.41
C ARG A 156 -26.40 -5.25 10.30
N PHE A 157 -26.29 -4.54 9.18
CA PHE A 157 -25.29 -3.48 9.02
C PHE A 157 -25.47 -2.36 10.06
N LYS A 158 -26.72 -1.93 10.31
CA LYS A 158 -27.04 -0.96 11.36
C LYS A 158 -26.67 -1.42 12.76
N GLN A 159 -26.86 -2.71 13.06
CA GLN A 159 -26.52 -3.29 14.36
C GLN A 159 -25.01 -3.46 14.55
N VAL A 160 -24.29 -3.89 13.51
CA VAL A 160 -22.85 -4.18 13.59
C VAL A 160 -22.02 -2.90 13.51
N TYR A 161 -22.47 -1.90 12.76
CA TYR A 161 -21.76 -0.63 12.54
C TYR A 161 -22.61 0.60 12.91
N PRO A 162 -23.14 0.70 14.15
CA PRO A 162 -24.08 1.76 14.53
C PRO A 162 -23.46 3.15 14.43
N THR A 163 -22.16 3.27 14.71
CA THR A 163 -21.42 4.53 14.67
C THR A 163 -21.28 5.10 13.25
N ILE A 164 -21.19 4.24 12.24
CA ILE A 164 -21.13 4.66 10.83
C ILE A 164 -22.51 5.17 10.41
N VAL A 165 -23.56 4.42 10.74
CA VAL A 165 -24.94 4.77 10.41
C VAL A 165 -25.36 6.10 11.04
N ASN A 166 -25.02 6.33 12.31
CA ASN A 166 -25.35 7.58 13.00
C ASN A 166 -24.56 8.81 12.49
N LYS A 167 -23.43 8.60 11.80
CA LYS A 167 -22.59 9.69 11.28
C LYS A 167 -23.04 10.17 9.89
N TYR A 168 -23.74 9.32 9.14
CA TYR A 168 -24.09 9.57 7.74
C TYR A 168 -25.60 9.49 7.44
N ASN A 169 -26.45 9.30 8.46
CA ASN A 169 -27.89 9.59 8.41
C ASN A 169 -28.14 11.03 8.86
#